data_AF-A0A0N8KMZ0-F1
#
_entry.id   AF-A0A0N8KMZ0-F1
#
_cell.length_a   1.000
_cell.length_b   1.000
_cell.length_c   1.000
_cell.angle_alpha   90.00
_cell.angle_beta   90.00
_cell.angle_gamma   90.00
#
_symmetry.space_group_name_H-M   'P 1'
#
loop_
_entity.id
_entity.type
_entity.pdbx_description
1 polymer ?
#
loop_
_entity_poly.entity_id
_entity_poly.type
_entity_poly.pdbx_seq_one_letter_code
_entity_poly.pdbx_strand_id
1 'polypeptide(L)'
;MSLLDFSFKLMLWFLLTADSSLVNIAIGVAVALLLPQFGASQHRGTSTFGLLKVWLQMLGRIAIAIPQAYFEAFEMMLNPHNVEEVTVVQGEPRETAGLVFLDIFLITFTPKTIVLNYTTHGQYVVHSVRPRRLS
;
A
#
# COMPACT_ATOMS: atom_id res chain seq x y z
N MET A 1 -8.68 -21.63 -9.83
CA MET A 1 -8.78 -20.16 -9.81
C MET A 1 -9.78 -19.77 -8.74
N SER A 2 -9.40 -18.92 -7.78
CA SER A 2 -10.35 -18.44 -6.77
C SER A 2 -11.42 -17.57 -7.44
N LEU A 3 -12.68 -17.69 -7.01
CA LEU A 3 -13.78 -16.87 -7.52
C LEU A 3 -13.49 -15.38 -7.33
N LEU A 4 -12.80 -15.03 -6.23
CA LEU A 4 -12.39 -13.67 -5.90
C LEU A 4 -11.36 -13.11 -6.89
N ASP A 5 -10.36 -13.92 -7.27
CA ASP A 5 -9.32 -13.50 -8.21
C ASP A 5 -9.89 -13.26 -9.61
N PHE A 6 -10.82 -14.12 -10.02
CA PHE A 6 -11.51 -13.97 -11.30
C PHE A 6 -12.36 -12.69 -11.33
N SER A 7 -13.17 -12.48 -10.29
CA SER A 7 -14.00 -11.27 -10.17
C SER A 7 -13.16 -10.00 -10.12
N PHE A 8 -12.01 -10.01 -9.43
CA PHE A 8 -11.11 -8.86 -9.36
C PHE A 8 -10.48 -8.54 -10.72
N LYS A 9 -9.97 -9.55 -11.44
CA LYS A 9 -9.43 -9.36 -12.80
C LYS A 9 -10.48 -8.82 -13.76
N LEU A 10 -11.70 -9.34 -13.69
CA LEU A 10 -12.80 -8.92 -14.53
C LEU A 10 -13.26 -7.49 -14.20
N MET A 11 -13.33 -7.14 -12.91
CA MET A 11 -13.60 -5.78 -12.45
C MET A 11 -12.53 -4.80 -12.94
N LEU A 12 -11.25 -5.17 -12.85
CA LEU A 12 -10.13 -4.36 -13.35
C LEU A 12 -10.21 -4.17 -14.87
N TRP A 13 -10.58 -5.23 -15.60
CA TRP A 13 -10.81 -5.16 -17.05
C TRP A 13 -11.92 -4.15 -17.39
N PHE A 14 -13.09 -4.25 -16.76
CA PHE A 14 -14.18 -3.31 -17.00
C PHE A 14 -13.84 -1.88 -16.57
N LEU A 15 -13.06 -1.70 -15.51
CA LEU A 15 -12.59 -0.38 -15.09
C LEU A 15 -11.67 0.25 -16.14
N LEU A 16 -10.83 -0.57 -16.78
CA LEU A 16 -9.87 -0.12 -17.79
C LEU A 16 -10.52 0.18 -19.14
N THR A 17 -11.46 -0.65 -19.57
CA THR A 17 -12.13 -0.45 -20.86
C THR A 17 -13.34 0.49 -20.78
N ALA A 18 -13.94 0.65 -19.59
CA ALA A 18 -15.16 1.43 -19.34
C ALA A 18 -16.33 1.10 -20.31
N ASP A 19 -16.33 -0.10 -20.88
CA ASP A 19 -17.28 -0.57 -21.91
C ASP A 19 -17.93 -1.89 -21.45
N SER A 20 -19.25 -1.97 -21.51
CA SER A 20 -20.06 -3.15 -21.14
C SER A 20 -20.61 -3.93 -22.34
N SER A 21 -20.08 -3.68 -23.55
CA SER A 21 -20.39 -4.42 -24.77
C SER A 21 -20.15 -5.93 -24.59
N LEU A 22 -21.04 -6.74 -25.16
CA LEU A 22 -20.98 -8.21 -25.17
C LEU A 22 -19.62 -8.74 -25.65
N VAL A 23 -19.02 -8.07 -26.64
CA VAL A 23 -17.70 -8.41 -27.16
C VAL A 23 -16.61 -8.14 -26.12
N ASN A 24 -16.67 -6.98 -25.45
CA ASN A 24 -15.70 -6.63 -24.42
C ASN A 24 -15.80 -7.55 -23.20
N ILE A 25 -17.01 -7.96 -22.82
CA ILE A 25 -17.24 -8.95 -21.75
C ILE A 25 -16.55 -10.27 -22.10
N ALA A 26 -16.75 -10.79 -23.32
CA ALA A 26 -16.15 -12.05 -23.76
C ALA A 26 -14.61 -11.99 -23.74
N ILE A 27 -14.03 -10.89 -24.22
CA ILE A 27 -12.57 -10.67 -24.18
C ILE A 27 -12.10 -10.60 -22.72
N GLY A 28 -12.80 -9.86 -21.85
CA GLY A 28 -12.45 -9.74 -20.44
C GLY A 28 -12.46 -11.08 -19.71
N VAL A 29 -13.44 -11.94 -19.98
CA VAL A 29 -13.49 -13.31 -19.43
C VAL A 29 -12.30 -14.13 -19.91
N ALA A 30 -11.99 -14.09 -21.21
CA ALA A 30 -10.87 -14.84 -21.78
C ALA A 30 -9.53 -14.38 -21.18
N VAL A 31 -9.30 -13.06 -21.08
CA VAL A 31 -8.10 -12.47 -20.48
C VAL A 31 -8.00 -12.84 -19.00
N ALA A 32 -9.10 -12.77 -18.25
CA ALA A 32 -9.11 -13.11 -16.83
C ALA A 32 -8.73 -14.59 -16.56
N LEU A 33 -9.13 -15.50 -17.46
CA LEU A 33 -8.75 -16.93 -17.43
C LEU A 33 -7.30 -17.19 -17.84
N LEU A 34 -6.78 -16.43 -18.82
CA LEU A 34 -5.40 -16.55 -19.29
C LEU A 34 -4.37 -15.96 -18.31
N LEU A 35 -4.74 -14.92 -17.56
CA LEU A 35 -3.86 -14.30 -16.58
C LEU A 35 -3.49 -15.29 -15.46
N PRO A 36 -2.22 -15.34 -15.02
CA PRO A 36 -1.81 -16.19 -13.91
C PRO A 36 -2.56 -15.83 -12.62
N GLN A 37 -2.68 -16.80 -11.72
CA GLN A 37 -3.38 -16.59 -10.45
C GLN A 37 -2.55 -15.67 -9.56
N PHE A 38 -3.18 -14.62 -9.01
CA PHE A 38 -2.54 -13.77 -8.01
C PHE A 38 -2.22 -14.63 -6.77
N GLY A 39 -0.93 -14.69 -6.37
CA GLY A 39 -0.54 -15.31 -5.10
C GLY A 39 -0.44 -16.84 -5.07
N ALA A 40 -0.40 -17.54 -6.22
CA ALA A 40 -0.24 -19.00 -6.29
C ALA A 40 1.03 -19.55 -5.58
N SER A 41 1.98 -18.68 -5.23
CA SER A 41 3.27 -19.03 -4.65
C SER A 41 3.45 -18.74 -3.15
N GLN A 42 2.50 -18.13 -2.41
CA GLN A 42 2.87 -17.59 -1.08
C GLN A 42 1.88 -17.70 0.10
N HIS A 43 0.76 -18.43 0.04
CA HIS A 43 -0.19 -18.39 1.16
C HIS A 43 -0.77 -19.77 1.53
N ARG A 44 0.05 -20.60 2.19
CA ARG A 44 -0.40 -21.81 2.89
C ARG A 44 -0.63 -21.48 4.37
N GLY A 45 -1.80 -20.96 4.75
CA GLY A 45 -2.17 -20.91 6.17
C GLY A 45 -3.19 -19.86 6.61
N THR A 46 -3.32 -18.74 5.89
CA THR A 46 -4.19 -17.63 6.32
C THR A 46 -5.49 -17.62 5.50
N SER A 47 -6.64 -17.44 6.17
CA SER A 47 -7.91 -17.31 5.47
C SER A 47 -7.91 -16.05 4.58
N THR A 48 -8.33 -16.21 3.31
CA THR A 48 -8.38 -15.12 2.32
C THR A 48 -9.15 -13.90 2.84
N PHE A 49 -10.19 -14.13 3.64
CA PHE A 49 -11.00 -13.08 4.26
C PHE A 49 -10.26 -12.29 5.34
N GLY A 50 -9.45 -12.96 6.17
CA GLY A 50 -8.64 -12.30 7.20
C GLY A 50 -7.61 -11.36 6.58
N LEU A 51 -6.93 -11.82 5.52
CA LEU A 51 -5.99 -11.00 4.76
C LEU A 51 -6.71 -9.79 4.14
N LEU A 52 -7.83 -10.00 3.43
CA LEU A 52 -8.59 -8.91 2.81
C LEU A 52 -9.00 -7.82 3.82
N LYS A 53 -9.42 -8.21 5.02
CA LYS A 53 -9.77 -7.26 6.09
C LYS A 53 -8.59 -6.39 6.52
N VAL A 54 -7.41 -6.99 6.69
CA VAL A 54 -6.18 -6.26 7.06
C VAL A 54 -5.80 -5.28 5.94
N TRP A 55 -5.85 -5.73 4.67
CA TRP A 55 -5.60 -4.87 3.52
C TRP A 55 -6.57 -3.68 3.45
N LEU A 56 -7.87 -3.93 3.64
CA LEU A 56 -8.88 -2.88 3.59
C LEU A 56 -8.71 -1.85 4.72
N GLN A 57 -8.37 -2.31 5.93
CA GLN A 57 -8.09 -1.43 7.06
C GLN A 57 -6.89 -0.51 6.77
N MET A 58 -5.82 -1.07 6.21
CA MET A 58 -4.62 -0.31 5.87
C MET A 58 -4.84 0.65 4.70
N LEU A 59 -5.61 0.26 3.67
CA LEU A 59 -6.03 1.16 2.60
C LEU A 59 -6.82 2.36 3.15
N GLY A 60 -7.72 2.13 4.12
CA GLY A 60 -8.44 3.21 4.80
C GLY A 60 -7.50 4.17 5.55
N ARG A 61 -6.46 3.64 6.22
CA ARG A 61 -5.44 4.48 6.87
C ARG A 61 -4.68 5.34 5.87
N ILE A 62 -4.29 4.77 4.73
CA ILE A 62 -3.60 5.50 3.65
C ILE A 62 -4.49 6.60 3.06
N ALA A 63 -5.78 6.31 2.84
CA ALA A 63 -6.72 7.28 2.31
C ALA A 63 -6.88 8.52 3.21
N ILE A 64 -6.69 8.39 4.54
CA ILE A 64 -6.70 9.51 5.49
C ILE A 64 -5.31 10.17 5.58
N ALA A 65 -4.24 9.37 5.56
CA ALA A 65 -2.86 9.87 5.66
C ALA A 65 -2.49 10.77 4.48
N ILE A 66 -2.96 10.46 3.26
CA ILE A 66 -2.63 11.24 2.06
C ILE A 66 -3.12 12.71 2.16
N PRO A 67 -4.41 13.01 2.41
CA PRO A 67 -4.87 14.39 2.60
C PRO A 67 -4.14 15.12 3.74
N GLN A 68 -3.91 14.43 4.87
CA GLN A 68 -3.16 14.98 5.98
C GLN A 68 -1.74 15.37 5.56
N ALA A 69 -1.07 14.53 4.78
CA ALA A 69 0.27 14.78 4.26
C ALA A 69 0.34 16.05 3.41
N TYR A 70 -0.67 16.30 2.58
CA TYR A 70 -0.75 17.54 1.80
C TYR A 70 -0.91 18.78 2.68
N PHE A 71 -1.73 18.71 3.73
CA PHE A 71 -1.88 19.83 4.66
C PHE A 71 -0.57 20.12 5.40
N GLU A 72 0.11 19.09 5.89
CA GLU A 72 1.41 19.25 6.55
C GLU A 72 2.52 19.72 5.59
N ALA A 73 2.47 19.33 4.32
CA ALA A 73 3.38 19.86 3.30
C ALA A 73 3.17 21.36 3.07
N PHE A 74 1.91 21.83 3.10
CA PHE A 74 1.60 23.25 3.05
C PHE A 74 2.14 24.00 4.28
N GLU A 75 2.04 23.42 5.48
CA GLU A 75 2.68 24.00 6.68
C GLU A 75 4.20 24.08 6.56
N MET A 76 4.86 23.09 5.95
CA MET A 76 6.31 23.11 5.74
C MET A 76 6.75 24.20 4.76
N MET A 77 5.93 24.53 3.75
CA MET A 77 6.20 25.68 2.88
C MET A 77 6.18 27.01 3.65
N LEU A 78 5.37 27.11 4.71
CA LEU A 78 5.24 28.31 5.53
C LEU A 78 6.27 28.37 6.67
N ASN A 79 6.60 27.21 7.27
CA ASN A 79 7.54 27.08 8.37
C ASN A 79 8.66 26.08 8.00
N PRO A 80 9.88 26.55 7.68
CA PRO A 80 10.98 25.69 7.25
C PRO A 80 11.36 24.65 8.32
N HIS A 81 11.31 23.38 7.94
CA HIS A 81 11.80 22.28 8.77
C HIS A 81 13.21 21.89 8.29
N ASN A 82 14.24 22.33 9.02
CA ASN A 82 15.64 22.24 8.55
C ASN A 82 16.45 21.12 9.21
N VAL A 83 15.83 20.24 9.99
CA VAL A 83 16.53 19.17 10.71
C VAL A 83 16.20 17.83 10.08
N GLU A 84 17.20 17.18 9.52
CA GLU A 84 17.11 15.82 8.98
C GLU A 84 17.62 14.82 10.02
N GLU A 85 16.89 13.73 10.22
CA GLU A 85 17.25 12.67 11.18
C GLU A 85 16.90 11.29 10.62
N VAL A 86 17.82 10.34 10.72
CA VAL A 86 17.59 8.94 10.39
C VAL A 86 17.39 8.15 11.68
N THR A 87 16.21 7.54 11.83
CA THR A 87 15.85 6.76 13.01
C THR A 87 15.44 5.33 12.61
N VAL A 88 15.69 4.38 13.50
CA VAL A 88 15.23 3.00 13.33
C VAL A 88 13.91 2.84 14.07
N VAL A 89 12.84 2.53 13.34
CA VAL A 89 11.51 2.30 13.89
C VAL A 89 11.25 0.79 13.93
N GLN A 90 10.87 0.30 15.11
CA GLN A 90 10.36 -1.06 15.28
C GLN A 90 8.92 -1.12 14.76
N GLY A 91 8.66 -1.96 13.76
CA GLY A 91 7.31 -2.28 13.31
C GLY A 91 6.91 -3.70 13.67
N GLU A 92 5.64 -4.02 13.44
CA GLU A 92 5.17 -5.39 13.62
C GLU A 92 5.81 -6.33 12.59
N PRO A 93 6.28 -7.52 12.98
CA PRO A 93 6.71 -8.54 12.04
C PRO A 93 5.55 -8.92 11.12
N ARG A 94 5.65 -8.60 9.84
CA ARG A 94 4.65 -8.97 8.82
C ARG A 94 5.07 -10.25 8.12
N GLU A 95 4.15 -11.21 8.06
CA GLU A 95 4.41 -12.52 7.44
C GLU A 95 4.38 -12.49 5.90
N THR A 96 3.82 -11.44 5.30
CA THR A 96 3.64 -11.35 3.84
C THR A 96 4.31 -10.11 3.27
N ALA A 97 4.98 -10.27 2.12
CA ALA A 97 5.67 -9.17 1.44
C ALA A 97 4.72 -8.01 1.10
N GLY A 98 3.46 -8.30 0.82
CA GLY A 98 2.45 -7.27 0.55
C GLY A 98 2.07 -6.43 1.78
N LEU A 99 2.09 -7.00 2.99
CA LEU A 99 1.88 -6.22 4.22
C LEU A 99 3.09 -5.36 4.55
N VAL A 100 4.32 -5.86 4.32
CA VAL A 100 5.55 -5.04 4.43
C VAL A 100 5.50 -3.86 3.47
N PHE A 101 5.12 -4.10 2.21
CA PHE A 101 4.92 -3.04 1.22
C PHE A 101 3.94 -1.98 1.71
N LEU A 102 2.84 -2.40 2.34
CA LEU A 102 1.80 -1.50 2.81
C LEU A 102 2.24 -0.67 4.02
N ASP A 103 3.01 -1.25 4.94
CA ASP A 103 3.64 -0.53 6.05
C ASP A 103 4.63 0.52 5.51
N ILE A 104 5.47 0.16 4.53
CA ILE A 104 6.36 1.11 3.85
C ILE A 104 5.56 2.26 3.27
N PHE A 105 4.51 1.95 2.50
CA PHE A 105 3.65 2.95 1.88
C PHE A 105 3.00 3.90 2.88
N LEU A 106 2.51 3.37 4.01
CA LEU A 106 1.92 4.17 5.08
C LEU A 106 2.96 5.10 5.71
N ILE A 107 4.16 4.59 6.02
CA ILE A 107 5.25 5.41 6.58
C ILE A 107 5.69 6.49 5.58
N THR A 108 5.84 6.16 4.29
CA THR A 108 6.28 7.13 3.27
C THR A 108 5.21 8.15 2.90
N PHE A 109 3.94 7.79 2.99
CA PHE A 109 2.83 8.75 2.81
C PHE A 109 2.53 9.54 4.07
N THR A 110 3.09 9.14 5.21
CA THR A 110 3.10 10.02 6.38
C THR A 110 4.04 11.18 6.08
N PRO A 111 3.57 12.43 6.20
CA PRO A 111 4.38 13.60 5.91
C PRO A 111 5.65 13.60 6.75
N LYS A 112 6.72 14.14 6.16
CA LYS A 112 8.05 14.26 6.78
C LYS A 112 8.79 12.95 7.00
N THR A 113 8.32 11.80 6.51
CA THR A 113 9.01 10.51 6.67
C THR A 113 9.16 9.75 5.37
N ILE A 114 10.31 9.11 5.16
CA ILE A 114 10.55 8.17 4.06
C ILE A 114 11.30 6.94 4.57
N VAL A 115 10.86 5.75 4.19
CA VAL A 115 11.58 4.51 4.51
C VAL A 115 12.77 4.38 3.56
N LEU A 116 13.97 4.22 4.13
CA LEU A 116 15.20 3.98 3.40
C LEU A 116 15.50 2.49 3.24
N ASN A 117 15.19 1.69 4.27
CA ASN A 117 15.48 0.27 4.27
C ASN A 117 14.53 -0.51 5.19
N TYR A 118 14.30 -1.77 4.85
CA TYR A 118 13.58 -2.74 5.66
C TYR A 118 14.50 -3.92 5.98
N THR A 119 14.72 -4.16 7.27
CA THR A 119 15.50 -5.31 7.74
C THR A 119 14.56 -6.50 7.97
N THR A 120 15.03 -7.71 7.70
CA THR A 120 14.33 -8.99 7.92
C THR A 120 13.78 -9.22 9.33
N HIS A 121 14.15 -8.39 10.31
CA HIS A 121 13.66 -8.43 11.69
C HIS A 121 12.47 -7.49 11.96
N GLY A 122 11.80 -6.94 10.93
CA GLY A 122 10.65 -6.04 11.14
C GLY A 122 11.04 -4.61 11.51
N GLN A 123 12.30 -4.22 11.28
CA GLN A 123 12.80 -2.88 11.54
C GLN A 123 12.78 -2.06 10.26
N TYR A 124 12.31 -0.82 10.37
CA TYR A 124 12.27 0.15 9.29
C TYR A 124 13.28 1.25 9.57
N VAL A 125 14.22 1.47 8.65
CA VAL A 125 15.11 2.63 8.69
C VAL A 125 14.37 3.79 8.04
N VAL A 126 14.04 4.81 8.83
CA VAL A 126 13.20 5.93 8.39
C VAL A 126 14.01 7.22 8.46
N HIS A 127 14.06 7.93 7.34
CA HIS A 127 14.52 9.31 7.30
C HIS A 127 13.33 10.23 7.60
N SER A 128 13.53 11.16 8.52
CA SER A 128 12.50 12.10 8.96
C SER A 128 12.98 13.54 8.96
N VAL A 129 12.08 14.48 8.68
CA VAL A 129 12.35 15.93 8.71
C VAL A 129 11.60 16.56 9.88
N ARG A 130 12.32 17.27 10.75
CA ARG A 130 11.78 17.88 11.97
C ARG A 130 11.97 19.40 11.98
N PRO A 131 11.07 20.16 12.62
CA PRO A 131 11.29 21.57 12.85
C PRO A 131 12.44 21.75 13.85
N ARG A 132 13.24 22.80 13.67
CA ARG A 132 14.36 23.11 14.58
C ARG A 132 13.78 23.42 15.96
N ARG A 133 14.10 22.61 16.98
CA ARG A 133 13.78 22.96 18.37
C ARG A 133 14.54 24.25 18.71
N LEU A 134 13.80 25.34 18.95
CA LEU A 134 14.33 26.51 19.64
C LEU A 134 14.51 26.07 21.10
N SER A 135 15.76 25.82 21.49
CA SER A 135 16.17 25.61 22.89
C SER A 135 16.12 26.92 23.67
#